data_AF-A0A139NN27-F1
#
_entry.id   AF-A0A139NN27-F1
#
_cell.length_a   1.000
_cell.length_b   1.000
_cell.length_c   1.000
_cell.angle_alpha   90.00
_cell.angle_beta   90.00
_cell.angle_gamma   90.00
#
_symmetry.space_group_name_H-M   'P 1'
#
loop_
_entity.id
_entity.type
_entity.pdbx_description
1 polymer ?
#
loop_
_entity_poly.entity_id
_entity_poly.type
_entity_poly.pdbx_seq_one_letter_code
_entity_poly.pdbx_strand_id
1 'polypeptide(L)'
;MKTRIHYILLLLSLLIVAAISLANMQSIEVSFLLGSFRLPLIILILISVLLGSLITFLIGLPKNFSMKKRMKELEKTAPPLQEKDLS
;
A
#
# COMPACT_ATOMS: atom_id res chain seq x y z
N MET A 1 -7.52 -16.71 -14.91
CA MET A 1 -8.76 -16.53 -14.12
C MET A 1 -8.55 -15.81 -12.78
N LYS A 2 -7.43 -16.06 -12.05
CA LYS A 2 -7.13 -15.43 -10.75
C LYS A 2 -7.09 -13.88 -10.74
N THR A 3 -6.66 -13.24 -11.84
CA THR A 3 -6.58 -11.77 -11.93
C THR A 3 -7.95 -11.07 -12.04
N ARG A 4 -8.96 -11.69 -12.67
CA ARG A 4 -10.31 -11.10 -12.75
C ARG A 4 -11.00 -11.05 -11.39
N ILE A 5 -10.80 -12.09 -10.57
CA ILE A 5 -11.34 -12.19 -9.21
C ILE A 5 -10.81 -11.05 -8.34
N HIS A 6 -9.54 -10.68 -8.49
CA HIS A 6 -8.96 -9.54 -7.76
C HIS A 6 -9.68 -8.22 -8.07
N TYR A 7 -9.97 -7.92 -9.34
CA TYR A 7 -10.71 -6.71 -9.71
C TYR A 7 -12.13 -6.70 -9.17
N ILE A 8 -12.81 -7.85 -9.19
CA ILE A 8 -14.17 -7.99 -8.66
C ILE A 8 -14.18 -7.80 -7.13
N LEU A 9 -13.22 -8.37 -6.42
CA LEU A 9 -13.02 -8.17 -4.97
C LEU A 9 -12.73 -6.70 -4.64
N LEU A 10 -11.89 -6.04 -5.44
CA LEU A 10 -11.54 -4.64 -5.24
C LEU A 10 -12.77 -3.74 -5.43
N LEU A 11 -13.56 -3.98 -6.48
CA LEU A 11 -14.79 -3.25 -6.75
C LEU A 11 -15.83 -3.47 -5.64
N LEU A 12 -16.00 -4.72 -5.16
CA LEU A 12 -16.89 -5.04 -4.06
C LEU A 12 -16.44 -4.36 -2.75
N SER A 13 -15.14 -4.39 -2.47
CA SER A 13 -14.56 -3.70 -1.30
C SER A 13 -14.79 -2.19 -1.37
N LEU A 14 -14.61 -1.57 -2.54
CA LEU A 14 -14.88 -0.15 -2.75
C LEU A 14 -16.34 0.19 -2.45
N LEU A 15 -17.28 -0.65 -2.92
CA LEU A 15 -18.71 -0.46 -2.68
C LEU A 15 -19.06 -0.57 -1.19
N ILE A 16 -18.47 -1.55 -0.48
CA ILE A 16 -18.65 -1.73 0.97
C ILE A 16 -18.11 -0.50 1.73
N VAL A 17 -16.90 -0.05 1.41
CA VAL A 17 -16.31 1.14 2.04
C VAL A 17 -17.16 2.39 1.77
N ALA A 18 -17.66 2.57 0.56
CA ALA A 18 -18.54 3.68 0.21
C ALA A 18 -19.87 3.64 0.98
N ALA A 19 -20.49 2.46 1.11
CA ALA A 19 -21.73 2.28 1.87
C ALA A 19 -21.53 2.57 3.36
N ILE A 20 -20.44 2.06 3.96
CA ILE A 20 -20.06 2.33 5.35
C ILE A 20 -19.77 3.82 5.54
N SER A 21 -19.07 4.45 4.59
CA SER A 21 -18.78 5.88 4.61
C SER A 21 -20.05 6.72 4.60
N LEU A 22 -21.03 6.37 3.76
CA LEU A 22 -22.32 7.07 3.66
C LEU A 22 -23.15 6.91 4.94
N ALA A 23 -23.24 5.68 5.46
CA ALA A 23 -23.96 5.38 6.70
C ALA A 23 -23.34 6.08 7.93
N ASN A 24 -22.03 6.29 7.91
CA ASN A 24 -21.28 6.91 9.00
C ASN A 24 -20.79 8.32 8.63
N MET A 25 -21.55 9.08 7.82
CA MET A 25 -21.30 10.51 7.56
C MET A 25 -21.58 11.40 8.78
N GLN A 26 -21.06 10.98 9.93
CA GLN A 26 -21.09 11.76 11.15
C GLN A 26 -20.02 12.85 11.04
N SER A 27 -20.47 14.09 11.01
CA SER A 27 -19.60 15.26 11.05
C SER A 27 -19.10 15.43 12.49
N ILE A 28 -17.81 15.22 12.70
CA ILE A 28 -17.15 15.47 13.98
C ILE A 28 -16.37 16.77 13.86
N GLU A 29 -16.41 17.55 14.93
CA GLU A 29 -15.55 18.73 15.08
C GLU A 29 -14.17 18.27 15.50
N VAL A 30 -13.18 18.50 14.64
CA VAL A 30 -11.78 18.15 14.91
C VAL A 30 -11.04 19.45 15.17
N SER A 31 -10.50 19.58 16.38
CA SER A 31 -9.61 20.67 16.74
C SER A 31 -8.20 20.35 16.29
N PHE A 32 -7.74 21.03 15.23
CA PHE A 32 -6.35 21.01 14.81
C PHE A 32 -5.56 22.12 15.54
N LEU A 33 -4.23 22.05 15.52
CA LEU A 33 -3.36 23.03 16.18
C LEU A 33 -3.60 24.48 15.70
N LEU A 34 -4.18 24.68 14.53
CA LEU A 34 -4.42 25.98 13.90
C LEU A 34 -5.91 26.37 13.83
N GLY A 35 -6.83 25.56 14.37
CA GLY A 35 -8.27 25.83 14.34
C GLY A 35 -9.13 24.57 14.32
N SER A 36 -10.45 24.71 14.54
CA SER A 36 -11.40 23.60 14.48
C SER A 36 -12.16 23.56 13.15
N PHE A 37 -12.30 22.36 12.59
CA PHE A 37 -13.05 22.12 11.36
C PHE A 37 -14.01 20.95 11.55
N ARG A 38 -15.21 21.07 10.98
CA ARG A 38 -16.18 19.97 10.94
C ARG A 38 -15.91 19.13 9.70
N LEU A 39 -15.45 17.90 9.90
CA LEU A 39 -15.15 16.96 8.83
C LEU A 39 -15.82 15.61 9.15
N PRO A 40 -16.27 14.85 8.13
CA PRO A 40 -16.71 13.47 8.31
C PRO A 40 -15.59 12.61 8.90
N LEU A 41 -15.90 11.78 9.91
CA LEU A 41 -14.92 10.93 10.61
C LEU A 41 -14.12 10.02 9.66
N ILE A 42 -14.75 9.53 8.59
CA ILE A 42 -14.11 8.66 7.59
C ILE A 42 -12.93 9.35 6.88
N ILE A 43 -13.01 10.66 6.61
CA ILE A 43 -11.91 11.40 5.96
C ILE A 43 -10.69 11.40 6.87
N LEU A 44 -10.89 11.59 8.17
CA LEU A 44 -9.82 11.55 9.16
C LEU A 44 -9.15 10.16 9.23
N ILE A 45 -9.96 9.10 9.24
CA ILE A 45 -9.47 7.71 9.25
C ILE A 45 -8.65 7.43 7.98
N LEU A 46 -9.17 7.80 6.80
CA LEU A 46 -8.47 7.59 5.53
C LEU A 46 -7.10 8.29 5.50
N ILE A 47 -7.03 9.55 5.94
CA ILE A 47 -5.78 10.29 6.03
C ILE A 47 -4.80 9.61 7.00
N SER A 48 -5.28 9.20 8.18
CA SER A 48 -4.47 8.52 9.19
C SER A 48 -3.87 7.20 8.67
N VAL A 49 -4.70 6.35 8.06
CA VAL A 49 -4.27 5.08 7.47
C VAL A 49 -3.29 5.33 6.31
N LEU A 50 -3.57 6.33 5.47
CA LEU A 50 -2.69 6.69 4.35
C LEU A 50 -1.30 7.12 4.86
N LEU A 51 -1.25 8.00 5.86
CA LEU A 51 0.00 8.44 6.49
C LEU A 51 0.76 7.27 7.14
N GLY A 52 0.07 6.41 7.88
CA GLY A 52 0.68 5.22 8.49
C GLY A 52 1.25 4.25 7.45
N SER A 53 0.52 4.04 6.34
CA SER A 53 0.99 3.20 5.22
C SER A 53 2.19 3.82 4.51
N LEU A 54 2.20 5.14 4.33
CA LEU A 54 3.31 5.87 3.72
C LEU A 54 4.57 5.78 4.57
N ILE A 55 4.46 5.96 5.89
CA ILE A 55 5.58 5.82 6.82
C ILE A 55 6.13 4.39 6.76
N THR A 56 5.27 3.38 6.82
CA THR A 56 5.66 1.97 6.73
C THR A 56 6.36 1.66 5.41
N PHE A 57 5.83 2.20 4.30
CA PHE A 57 6.44 2.08 2.98
C PHE A 57 7.83 2.72 2.93
N LEU A 58 7.98 3.94 3.45
CA LEU A 58 9.27 4.66 3.52
C LEU A 58 10.31 3.88 4.34
N ILE A 59 9.92 3.31 5.48
CA ILE A 59 10.81 2.48 6.31
C ILE A 59 11.21 1.20 5.56
N GLY A 60 10.34 0.66 4.70
CA GLY A 60 10.61 -0.54 3.90
C GLY A 60 11.52 -0.31 2.67
N LEU A 61 11.65 0.92 2.18
CA LEU A 61 12.43 1.25 0.96
C LEU A 61 13.91 0.84 1.03
N PRO A 62 14.68 1.16 2.09
CA PRO A 62 16.12 0.88 2.13
C PRO A 62 16.44 -0.61 2.09
N LYS A 63 15.61 -1.43 2.77
CA LYS A 63 15.76 -2.90 2.79
C LYS A 63 15.59 -3.49 1.38
N ASN A 64 14.58 -3.02 0.65
CA ASN A 64 14.31 -3.50 -0.71
C ASN A 64 15.39 -3.06 -1.72
N PHE A 65 16.00 -1.89 -1.51
CA PHE A 65 17.07 -1.39 -2.38
C PHE A 65 18.38 -2.14 -2.19
N SER A 66 18.74 -2.46 -0.94
CA SER A 66 19.90 -3.30 -0.62
C SER A 66 19.78 -4.70 -1.23
N MET A 67 18.58 -5.29 -1.19
CA MET A 67 18.32 -6.59 -1.83
C MET A 67 18.50 -6.55 -3.35
N LYS A 68 17.99 -5.51 -4.03
CA LYS A 68 18.21 -5.32 -5.47
C LYS A 68 19.69 -5.14 -5.82
N LYS A 69 20.45 -4.41 -5.00
CA LYS A 69 21.88 -4.21 -5.20
C LYS A 69 22.66 -5.52 -5.05
N ARG A 70 22.35 -6.31 -4.02
CA ARG A 70 22.92 -7.64 -3.82
C ARG A 70 22.58 -8.58 -4.97
N MET A 71 21.33 -8.62 -5.44
CA MET A 71 20.96 -9.39 -6.63
C MET A 71 21.84 -9.03 -7.84
N LYS A 72 22.06 -7.73 -8.07
CA LYS A 72 22.89 -7.25 -9.19
C LYS A 72 24.38 -7.55 -9.03
N GLU A 73 24.90 -7.62 -7.80
CA GLU A 73 26.28 -8.03 -7.50
C GLU A 73 26.46 -9.55 -7.63
N LEU A 74 25.49 -10.34 -7.14
CA LEU A 74 25.47 -11.79 -7.30
C LEU A 74 25.33 -12.19 -8.77
N GLU A 75 24.52 -11.50 -9.58
CA GLU A 75 24.39 -11.75 -11.02
C GLU A 75 25.68 -11.44 -11.79
N LYS A 76 26.47 -10.44 -11.35
CA LYS A 76 27.77 -10.11 -11.93
C LYS A 76 28.89 -11.08 -11.54
N THR A 77 28.76 -11.73 -10.39
CA THR A 77 29.79 -12.63 -9.82
C THR A 77 29.43 -14.10 -10.01
N ALA A 78 28.17 -14.39 -10.37
CA ALA A 78 27.75 -15.71 -10.79
C ALA A 78 28.52 -16.07 -12.09
N PRO A 79 29.23 -17.20 -12.12
CA PRO A 79 29.74 -17.75 -13.37
C PRO A 79 28.56 -17.88 -14.35
N PRO A 80 28.75 -17.71 -15.67
CA PRO A 80 27.71 -18.07 -16.62
C PRO A 80 27.34 -19.52 -16.33
N LEU A 81 26.13 -19.76 -15.81
CA LEU A 81 25.62 -21.10 -15.64
C LEU A 81 25.53 -21.66 -17.05
N GLN A 82 26.48 -22.53 -17.35
CA GLN A 82 26.53 -23.27 -18.60
C GLN A 82 25.19 -23.97 -18.74
N GLU A 83 24.43 -23.53 -19.73
CA GLU A 83 23.22 -24.17 -20.24
C GLU A 83 23.56 -25.52 -20.93
N LYS A 84 24.47 -26.30 -20.33
CA LYS A 84 25.13 -27.42 -21.01
C LYS A 84 25.44 -28.58 -20.07
N ASP A 85 24.47 -28.94 -19.22
CA ASP A 85 24.46 -30.24 -18.51
C ASP A 85 23.02 -30.78 -18.39
N LEU A 86 22.23 -30.64 -19.46
CA LEU A 86 21.04 -31.48 -19.65
C LEU A 86 20.92 -31.88 -21.13
N SER A 87 21.94 -32.59 -21.60
CA SER A 87 21.85 -33.57 -22.69
C SER A 87 21.44 -34.92 -22.10
#